data_AF-A0A3P8IQG0-F1
#
_entry.id   AF-A0A3P8IQG0-F1
#
_cell.length_a   1.000
_cell.length_b   1.000
_cell.length_c   1.000
_cell.angle_alpha   90.00
_cell.angle_beta   90.00
_cell.angle_gamma   90.00
#
_symmetry.space_group_name_H-M   'P 1'
#
loop_
_entity.id
_entity.type
_entity.pdbx_description
1 polymer ?
#
loop_
_entity_poly.entity_id
_entity_poly.type
_entity_poly.pdbx_seq_one_letter_code
_entity_poly.pdbx_strand_id
1 'polypeptide(L)'
;MLTHLGGTAKAAIDTAPDITPNSSYRSIVKALKEARRTPGERLQAEMDWKNLRIKDDESVADFVSRMRQIARRMAPEQAMDFQLGSKLYECLAHWKDSYYMLAALEAPEGQVFQEVRTVALRLERIRIAQKATQTPGNRRQIGVLTSAHQASSRDGLTNRPPTTTNTQPGGTRQPNSALMKSSKPYSSGQKQSFATLLQS
;
A
#
# COMPACT_ATOMS: atom_id res chain seq x y z
N MET A 1 38.84 -12.77 6.50
CA MET A 1 37.59 -11.99 6.31
C MET A 1 37.21 -11.09 7.49
N LEU A 2 37.70 -11.31 8.72
CA LEU A 2 37.36 -10.46 9.87
C LEU A 2 38.02 -9.05 9.86
N THR A 3 38.91 -8.77 8.91
CA THR A 3 39.71 -7.53 8.83
C THR A 3 38.92 -6.28 8.44
N HIS A 4 37.67 -6.42 7.97
CA HIS A 4 36.81 -5.29 7.57
C HIS A 4 35.74 -4.95 8.63
N LEU A 5 35.72 -5.64 9.77
CA LEU A 5 34.76 -5.40 10.83
C LEU A 5 35.37 -4.45 11.87
N GLY A 6 34.73 -3.29 12.06
CA GLY A 6 35.14 -2.29 13.03
C GLY A 6 34.05 -2.00 14.06
N GLY A 7 34.45 -1.41 15.19
CA GLY A 7 33.53 -0.92 16.22
C GLY A 7 32.64 -2.01 16.83
N THR A 8 31.36 -1.70 17.03
CA THR A 8 30.35 -2.57 17.65
C THR A 8 30.14 -3.90 16.91
N ALA A 9 30.37 -3.94 15.59
CA ALA A 9 30.27 -5.18 14.82
C ALA A 9 31.39 -6.17 15.17
N LYS A 10 32.60 -5.67 15.44
CA LYS A 10 33.72 -6.51 15.89
C LYS A 10 33.48 -7.02 17.30
N ALA A 11 33.07 -6.13 18.21
CA ALA A 11 32.75 -6.50 19.59
C ALA A 11 31.67 -7.59 19.68
N ALA A 12 30.61 -7.49 18.85
CA ALA A 12 29.54 -8.49 18.80
C ALA A 12 30.02 -9.88 18.35
N ILE A 13 30.99 -9.94 17.43
CA ILE A 13 31.59 -11.19 16.97
C ILE A 13 32.53 -11.77 18.03
N ASP A 14 33.36 -10.93 18.65
CA ASP A 14 34.31 -11.37 19.67
C ASP A 14 33.60 -11.95 20.92
N THR A 15 32.38 -11.48 21.22
CA THR A 15 31.55 -12.02 22.31
C THR A 15 30.72 -13.26 21.94
N ALA A 16 30.68 -13.66 20.66
CA ALA A 16 29.87 -14.78 20.21
C ALA A 16 30.66 -16.10 20.33
N PRO A 17 30.20 -17.07 21.16
CA PRO A 17 30.97 -18.29 21.45
C PRO A 17 31.18 -19.21 20.24
N ASP A 18 30.32 -19.10 19.21
CA ASP A 18 30.31 -20.00 18.04
C ASP A 18 31.04 -19.45 16.81
N ILE A 19 31.58 -18.22 16.87
CA ILE A 19 32.29 -17.62 15.74
C ILE A 19 33.79 -17.80 15.91
N THR A 20 34.34 -18.76 15.19
CA THR A 20 35.78 -18.89 15.01
C THR A 20 36.28 -18.00 13.86
N PRO A 21 37.59 -17.67 13.83
CA PRO A 21 38.20 -16.89 12.75
C PRO A 21 38.00 -17.46 11.33
N ASN A 22 37.67 -18.75 11.22
CA ASN A 22 37.43 -19.49 9.97
C ASN A 22 35.93 -19.82 9.73
N SER A 23 35.03 -19.24 10.51
CA SER A 23 33.59 -19.41 10.30
C SER A 23 33.14 -18.85 8.94
N SER A 24 32.15 -19.50 8.34
CA SER A 24 31.58 -19.06 7.06
C SER A 24 30.99 -17.65 7.16
N TYR A 25 31.05 -16.88 6.08
CA TYR A 25 30.39 -15.57 5.96
C TYR A 25 28.91 -15.61 6.39
N ARG A 26 28.19 -16.70 6.07
CA ARG A 26 26.80 -16.88 6.50
C ARG A 26 26.66 -16.94 8.03
N SER A 27 27.58 -17.62 8.71
CA SER A 27 27.60 -17.73 10.18
C SER A 27 27.90 -16.39 10.83
N ILE A 28 28.86 -15.63 10.27
CA ILE A 28 29.20 -14.28 10.73
C ILE A 28 28.00 -13.33 10.59
N VAL A 29 27.35 -13.31 9.43
CA VAL A 29 26.15 -12.48 9.20
C VAL A 29 25.00 -12.92 10.11
N LYS A 30 24.86 -14.22 10.37
CA LYS A 30 23.84 -14.74 11.29
C LYS A 30 24.05 -14.23 12.71
N ALA A 31 25.25 -14.38 13.27
CA ALA A 31 25.51 -13.90 14.62
C ALA A 31 25.46 -12.37 14.72
N LEU A 32 25.91 -11.63 13.70
CA LEU A 32 25.75 -10.17 13.68
C LEU A 32 24.27 -9.76 13.68
N LYS A 33 23.41 -10.51 12.97
CA LYS A 33 21.95 -10.30 13.00
C LYS A 33 21.36 -10.65 14.36
N GLU A 34 21.82 -11.73 14.99
CA GLU A 34 21.36 -12.17 16.31
C GLU A 34 21.81 -11.20 17.42
N ALA A 35 23.05 -10.72 17.37
CA ALA A 35 23.57 -9.70 18.28
C ALA A 35 22.81 -8.37 18.16
N ARG A 36 22.31 -8.05 16.97
CA ARG A 36 21.39 -6.91 16.74
C ARG A 36 19.95 -7.16 17.19
N ARG A 37 19.56 -8.38 17.57
CA ARG A 37 18.19 -8.72 17.97
C ARG A 37 18.11 -8.86 19.49
N THR A 38 18.58 -7.85 20.21
CA THR A 38 18.57 -7.90 21.69
C THR A 38 17.14 -7.87 22.23
N PRO A 39 16.84 -8.54 23.35
CA PRO A 39 15.53 -8.46 24.00
C PRO A 39 15.10 -7.01 24.31
N GLY A 40 16.05 -6.15 24.67
CA GLY A 40 15.80 -4.73 24.94
C GLY A 40 15.33 -3.97 23.70
N GLU A 41 15.92 -4.21 22.53
CA GLU A 41 15.46 -3.59 21.27
C GLU A 41 14.05 -4.03 20.87
N ARG A 42 13.70 -5.30 21.13
CA ARG A 42 12.35 -5.83 20.89
C ARG A 42 11.34 -5.19 21.83
N LEU A 43 11.67 -5.07 23.12
CA LEU A 43 10.83 -4.38 24.10
C LEU A 43 10.59 -2.92 23.71
N GLN A 44 11.64 -2.21 23.31
CA GLN A 44 11.51 -0.85 22.81
C GLN A 44 10.62 -0.78 21.55
N ALA A 45 10.79 -1.70 20.61
CA ALA A 45 9.94 -1.75 19.42
C ALA A 45 8.46 -2.03 19.76
N GLU A 46 8.19 -2.83 20.79
CA GLU A 46 6.83 -3.06 21.27
C GLU A 46 6.22 -1.80 21.90
N MET A 47 7.03 -1.02 22.65
CA MET A 47 6.61 0.29 23.15
C MET A 47 6.35 1.27 22.01
N ASP A 48 7.24 1.34 21.02
CA ASP A 48 7.09 2.16 19.82
C ASP A 48 5.79 1.78 19.06
N TRP A 49 5.47 0.48 18.98
CA TRP A 49 4.27 -0.04 18.36
C TRP A 49 2.99 0.36 19.12
N LYS A 50 2.99 0.26 20.45
CA LYS A 50 1.83 0.65 21.28
C LYS A 50 1.50 2.14 21.12
N ASN A 51 2.54 2.97 21.13
CA ASN A 51 2.41 4.43 21.01
C ASN A 51 2.34 4.93 19.56
N LEU A 52 2.33 4.03 18.57
CA LEU A 52 2.32 4.39 17.17
C LEU A 52 1.03 5.13 16.80
N ARG A 53 1.19 6.33 16.26
CA ARG A 53 0.14 7.18 15.67
C ARG A 53 0.65 7.83 14.38
N ILE A 54 -0.27 8.15 13.48
CA ILE A 54 0.04 9.00 12.31
C ILE A 54 0.19 10.45 12.77
N LYS A 55 1.16 11.17 12.21
CA LYS A 55 1.34 12.61 12.48
C LYS A 55 0.46 13.44 11.54
N ASP A 56 0.18 14.69 11.89
CA ASP A 56 -0.72 15.56 11.11
C ASP A 56 -0.23 15.87 9.68
N ASP A 57 1.09 15.90 9.50
CA ASP A 57 1.81 16.19 8.26
C ASP A 57 2.36 14.93 7.56
N GLU A 58 2.18 13.75 8.14
CA GLU A 58 2.69 12.49 7.62
C GLU A 58 1.70 11.85 6.64
N SER A 59 2.21 11.40 5.48
CA SER A 59 1.39 10.65 4.53
C SER A 59 1.15 9.22 5.02
N VAL A 60 0.06 8.59 4.55
CA VAL A 60 -0.24 7.17 4.83
C VAL A 60 0.90 6.28 4.34
N ALA A 61 1.56 6.62 3.22
CA ALA A 61 2.69 5.85 2.70
C ALA A 61 3.92 5.88 3.62
N ASP A 62 4.23 7.06 4.17
CA ASP A 62 5.35 7.23 5.11
C ASP A 62 5.04 6.56 6.44
N PHE A 63 3.83 6.76 6.96
CA PHE A 63 3.34 6.10 8.16
C PHE A 63 3.43 4.57 8.05
N VAL A 64 2.94 4.00 6.95
CA VAL A 64 3.02 2.55 6.68
C VAL A 64 4.46 2.05 6.64
N SER A 65 5.37 2.82 6.06
CA SER A 65 6.79 2.46 5.99
C SER A 65 7.42 2.41 7.39
N ARG A 66 7.13 3.42 8.22
CA ARG A 66 7.56 3.48 9.63
C ARG A 66 6.95 2.35 10.47
N MET A 67 5.66 2.09 10.30
CA MET A 67 4.96 0.98 10.94
C MET A 67 5.59 -0.38 10.61
N ARG A 68 5.89 -0.65 9.32
CA ARG A 68 6.58 -1.88 8.89
C ARG A 68 7.98 -2.00 9.50
N GLN A 69 8.70 -0.89 9.66
CA GLN A 69 10.03 -0.89 10.28
C GLN A 69 9.96 -1.28 11.76
N ILE A 70 8.98 -0.77 12.50
CA ILE A 70 8.75 -1.16 13.90
C ILE A 70 8.37 -2.64 14.00
N ALA A 71 7.45 -3.11 13.15
CA ALA A 71 7.04 -4.52 13.13
C ALA A 71 8.22 -5.48 12.90
N ARG A 72 9.15 -5.13 11.99
CA ARG A 72 10.36 -5.92 11.75
C ARG A 72 11.30 -5.99 12.96
N ARG A 73 11.37 -4.93 13.78
CA ARG A 73 12.16 -4.93 15.01
C ARG A 73 11.48 -5.76 16.11
N MET A 74 10.16 -5.70 16.18
CA MET A 74 9.35 -6.43 17.16
C MET A 74 9.34 -7.94 16.89
N ALA A 75 9.12 -8.34 15.63
CA ALA A 75 8.97 -9.73 15.20
C ALA A 75 9.58 -9.97 13.80
N PRO A 76 10.92 -10.10 13.67
CA PRO A 76 11.63 -10.14 12.38
C PRO A 76 11.37 -11.36 11.49
N GLU A 77 10.68 -12.39 11.98
CA GLU A 77 10.44 -13.66 11.28
C GLU A 77 8.97 -14.07 11.26
N GLN A 78 8.09 -13.25 11.82
CA GLN A 78 6.66 -13.55 11.88
C GLN A 78 5.92 -12.79 10.79
N ALA A 79 4.97 -13.48 10.15
CA ALA A 79 3.98 -12.80 9.33
C ALA A 79 3.07 -11.97 10.25
N MET A 80 3.01 -10.66 9.99
CA MET A 80 2.27 -9.69 10.80
C MET A 80 1.15 -9.04 9.98
N ASP A 81 0.60 -9.76 8.99
CA ASP A 81 -0.32 -9.18 8.01
C ASP A 81 -1.59 -8.61 8.66
N PHE A 82 -2.28 -9.42 9.46
CA PHE A 82 -3.46 -8.96 10.20
C PHE A 82 -3.12 -7.86 11.21
N GLN A 83 -2.01 -7.98 11.95
CA GLN A 83 -1.58 -7.00 12.95
C GLN A 83 -1.23 -5.65 12.30
N LEU A 84 -0.61 -5.66 11.12
CA LEU A 84 -0.33 -4.46 10.34
C LEU A 84 -1.62 -3.81 9.85
N GLY A 85 -2.57 -4.61 9.35
CA GLY A 85 -3.90 -4.14 8.95
C GLY A 85 -4.67 -3.53 10.11
N SER A 86 -4.80 -4.25 11.23
CA SER A 86 -5.55 -3.78 12.40
C SER A 86 -4.92 -2.55 13.03
N LYS A 87 -3.59 -2.47 13.08
CA LYS A 87 -2.89 -1.29 13.61
C LYS A 87 -3.06 -0.08 12.70
N LEU A 88 -3.03 -0.27 11.38
CA LEU A 88 -3.29 0.80 10.42
C LEU A 88 -4.71 1.34 10.61
N TYR A 89 -5.70 0.46 10.73
CA TYR A 89 -7.07 0.87 11.05
C TYR A 89 -7.15 1.61 12.40
N GLU A 90 -6.58 1.07 13.48
CA GLU A 90 -6.58 1.70 14.81
C GLU A 90 -6.07 3.15 14.75
N CYS A 91 -4.97 3.38 14.02
CA CYS A 91 -4.37 4.71 13.90
C CYS A 91 -5.18 5.68 13.04
N LEU A 92 -6.01 5.18 12.13
CA LEU A 92 -6.81 5.95 11.19
C LEU A 92 -8.32 5.88 11.46
N ALA A 93 -8.74 5.26 12.56
CA ALA A 93 -10.16 5.02 12.88
C ALA A 93 -10.96 6.33 13.03
N HIS A 94 -10.29 7.41 13.43
CA HIS A 94 -10.87 8.75 13.56
C HIS A 94 -11.12 9.45 12.21
N TRP A 95 -10.66 8.89 11.09
CA TRP A 95 -10.91 9.48 9.76
C TRP A 95 -12.36 9.29 9.35
N LYS A 96 -12.89 10.26 8.61
CA LYS A 96 -14.18 10.11 7.94
C LYS A 96 -14.13 8.89 7.01
N ASP A 97 -15.20 8.10 7.02
CA ASP A 97 -15.36 6.90 6.20
C ASP A 97 -14.36 5.77 6.54
N SER A 98 -13.78 5.79 7.75
CA SER A 98 -12.82 4.77 8.23
C SER A 98 -13.41 3.36 8.33
N TYR A 99 -14.73 3.20 8.41
CA TYR A 99 -15.40 1.90 8.45
C TYR A 99 -15.14 1.05 7.19
N TYR A 100 -14.77 1.65 6.06
CA TYR A 100 -14.33 0.88 4.88
C TYR A 100 -13.03 0.11 5.14
N MET A 101 -12.14 0.61 6.01
CA MET A 101 -10.95 -0.13 6.43
C MET A 101 -11.32 -1.29 7.36
N LEU A 102 -12.35 -1.12 8.20
CA LEU A 102 -12.87 -2.19 9.05
C LEU A 102 -13.43 -3.34 8.21
N ALA A 103 -14.20 -3.05 7.16
CA ALA A 103 -14.65 -4.07 6.20
C ALA A 103 -13.47 -4.76 5.49
N ALA A 104 -12.42 -4.01 5.15
CA ALA A 104 -11.21 -4.58 4.54
C ALA A 104 -10.42 -5.53 5.48
N LEU A 105 -10.67 -5.51 6.79
CA LEU A 105 -10.08 -6.47 7.73
C LEU A 105 -10.65 -7.89 7.57
N GLU A 106 -11.80 -8.05 6.91
CA GLU A 106 -12.42 -9.34 6.61
C GLU A 106 -11.79 -10.04 5.39
N ALA A 107 -10.76 -9.44 4.80
CA ALA A 107 -10.03 -10.06 3.70
C ALA A 107 -9.34 -11.37 4.12
N PRO A 108 -9.07 -12.28 3.16
CA PRO A 108 -8.35 -13.53 3.45
C PRO A 108 -6.99 -13.29 4.10
N GLU A 109 -6.55 -14.26 4.90
CA GLU A 109 -5.23 -14.22 5.53
C GLU A 109 -4.11 -14.04 4.50
N GLY A 110 -3.18 -13.12 4.78
CA GLY A 110 -2.08 -12.76 3.88
C GLY A 110 -2.41 -11.63 2.89
N GLN A 111 -3.65 -11.16 2.85
CA GLN A 111 -4.07 -10.01 2.03
C GLN A 111 -4.61 -8.84 2.86
N VAL A 112 -4.90 -9.05 4.14
CA VAL A 112 -5.56 -8.10 5.05
C VAL A 112 -4.87 -6.74 5.01
N PHE A 113 -3.56 -6.71 5.16
CA PHE A 113 -2.85 -5.45 5.20
C PHE A 113 -2.91 -4.68 3.88
N GLN A 114 -2.83 -5.39 2.75
CA GLN A 114 -2.83 -4.75 1.43
C GLN A 114 -4.20 -4.14 1.11
N GLU A 115 -5.28 -4.84 1.47
CA GLU A 115 -6.64 -4.33 1.31
C GLU A 115 -6.87 -3.09 2.18
N VAL A 116 -6.54 -3.16 3.48
CA VAL A 116 -6.66 -2.02 4.40
C VAL A 116 -5.81 -0.83 3.93
N ARG A 117 -4.58 -1.08 3.48
CA ARG A 117 -3.70 -0.04 2.94
C ARG A 117 -4.27 0.63 1.70
N THR A 118 -4.88 -0.15 0.80
CA THR A 118 -5.49 0.36 -0.42
C THR A 118 -6.65 1.32 -0.10
N VAL A 119 -7.49 0.95 0.86
CA VAL A 119 -8.56 1.81 1.35
C VAL A 119 -8.00 3.06 2.03
N ALA A 120 -6.99 2.94 2.89
CA ALA A 120 -6.36 4.07 3.57
C ALA A 120 -5.79 5.11 2.59
N LEU A 121 -5.08 4.64 1.55
CA LEU A 121 -4.56 5.51 0.48
C LEU A 121 -5.68 6.21 -0.32
N ARG A 122 -6.81 5.53 -0.53
CA ARG A 122 -7.97 6.15 -1.18
C ARG A 122 -8.57 7.25 -0.31
N LEU A 123 -8.74 7.00 0.99
CA LEU A 123 -9.25 8.00 1.94
C LEU A 123 -8.32 9.22 2.04
N GLU A 124 -7.00 9.00 2.04
CA GLU A 124 -6.02 10.08 2.02
C GLU A 124 -6.20 10.99 0.79
N ARG A 125 -6.32 10.40 -0.42
CA ARG A 125 -6.55 11.16 -1.65
C ARG A 125 -7.84 11.99 -1.59
N ILE A 126 -8.92 11.40 -1.06
CA ILE A 126 -10.20 12.11 -0.88
C ILE A 126 -10.03 13.28 0.10
N ARG A 127 -9.33 13.08 1.22
CA ARG A 127 -9.06 14.13 2.21
C ARG A 127 -8.23 15.27 1.62
N ILE A 128 -7.20 14.96 0.82
CA ILE A 128 -6.39 15.96 0.13
C ILE A 128 -7.25 16.78 -0.85
N ALA A 129 -8.07 16.11 -1.66
CA ALA A 129 -8.98 16.79 -2.60
C ALA A 129 -9.99 17.70 -1.88
N GLN A 130 -10.54 17.26 -0.75
CA GLN A 130 -11.47 18.05 0.07
C GLN A 130 -10.82 19.26 0.73
N LYS A 131 -9.54 19.16 1.14
CA LYS A 131 -8.79 20.31 1.67
C LYS A 131 -8.52 21.35 0.57
N ALA A 132 -8.24 20.90 -0.66
CA ALA A 132 -8.01 21.79 -1.80
C ALA A 132 -9.26 22.59 -2.19
N THR A 133 -10.46 21.98 -2.14
CA THR A 133 -11.72 22.68 -2.44
C THR A 133 -12.17 23.63 -1.32
N GLN A 134 -11.72 23.42 -0.08
CA GLN A 134 -12.02 24.27 1.07
C GLN A 134 -11.12 25.49 1.20
N THR A 135 -10.03 25.59 0.43
CA THR A 135 -9.14 26.75 0.44
C THR A 135 -9.70 27.83 -0.50
N PRO A 136 -10.31 28.93 -0.02
CA PRO A 136 -10.84 29.98 -0.87
C PRO A 136 -9.67 30.92 -1.22
N GLY A 137 -8.94 30.57 -2.28
CA GLY A 137 -7.77 31.32 -2.75
C GLY A 137 -7.90 31.68 -4.22
N ASN A 138 -8.47 32.85 -4.49
CA ASN A 138 -8.31 33.62 -5.74
C ASN A 138 -9.13 33.18 -6.97
N ARG A 139 -10.46 33.29 -6.86
CA ARG A 139 -11.33 33.55 -8.03
C ARG A 139 -11.15 35.02 -8.45
N ARG A 140 -10.06 35.35 -9.15
CA ARG A 140 -9.95 36.63 -9.87
C ARG A 140 -10.50 36.47 -11.28
N GLN A 141 -11.55 37.23 -11.53
CA GLN A 141 -12.15 37.53 -12.81
C GLN A 141 -11.11 38.05 -13.81
N ILE A 142 -11.06 37.46 -15.01
CA ILE A 142 -10.74 38.09 -16.32
C ILE A 142 -11.37 37.14 -17.37
N GLY A 143 -12.28 37.48 -18.26
CA GLY A 143 -13.04 38.68 -18.57
C GLY A 143 -13.93 38.29 -19.75
N VAL A 144 -15.23 38.14 -19.53
CA VAL A 144 -16.22 38.14 -20.62
C VAL A 144 -16.54 39.61 -20.87
N LEU A 145 -16.00 40.16 -21.96
CA LEU A 145 -16.45 41.42 -22.52
C LEU A 145 -17.01 41.12 -23.92
N THR A 146 -18.33 41.07 -23.97
CA THR A 146 -19.11 41.46 -25.13
C THR A 146 -18.96 42.97 -25.35
N SER A 147 -18.52 43.40 -26.53
CA SER A 147 -19.20 44.49 -27.27
C SER A 147 -18.59 44.66 -28.67
N ALA A 148 -19.48 44.93 -29.61
CA ALA A 148 -19.26 45.13 -31.04
C ALA A 148 -19.01 46.61 -31.40
N HIS A 149 -18.25 46.86 -32.48
CA HIS A 149 -18.36 47.99 -33.42
C HIS A 149 -17.47 47.69 -34.63
N GLN A 150 -18.03 47.31 -35.80
CA GLN A 150 -18.39 48.14 -36.97
C GLN A 150 -17.22 48.81 -37.73
N ALA A 151 -17.04 48.41 -39.00
CA ALA A 151 -16.84 49.23 -40.22
C ALA A 151 -16.19 48.32 -41.32
N SER A 152 -16.94 47.83 -42.29
CA SER A 152 -17.24 48.49 -43.58
C SER A 152 -16.01 48.68 -44.49
N SER A 153 -15.88 47.82 -45.50
CA SER A 153 -15.54 48.21 -46.89
C SER A 153 -15.71 47.05 -47.85
N ARG A 154 -16.01 47.44 -49.09
CA ARG A 154 -16.73 46.74 -50.14
C ARG A 154 -15.80 46.09 -51.19
N ASP A 155 -16.43 45.19 -51.94
CA ASP A 155 -16.24 44.82 -53.36
C ASP A 155 -15.08 43.91 -53.80
N GLY A 156 -15.46 42.86 -54.54
CA GLY A 156 -14.54 41.99 -55.28
C GLY A 156 -15.13 40.65 -55.71
N LEU A 157 -16.19 40.66 -56.54
CA LEU A 157 -16.73 39.50 -57.24
C LEU A 157 -15.70 38.85 -58.18
N THR A 158 -15.47 37.54 -58.09
CA THR A 158 -15.36 36.67 -59.28
C THR A 158 -15.79 35.24 -58.98
N ASN A 159 -16.65 34.73 -59.86
CA ASN A 159 -17.24 33.41 -59.95
C ASN A 159 -16.21 32.26 -60.07
N ARG A 160 -16.53 31.08 -59.51
CA ARG A 160 -17.00 29.87 -60.24
C ARG A 160 -16.72 28.57 -59.44
N PRO A 161 -17.64 27.58 -59.42
CA PRO A 161 -17.52 26.28 -58.73
C PRO A 161 -16.96 25.19 -59.69
N PRO A 162 -16.69 23.92 -59.27
CA PRO A 162 -17.78 22.93 -59.14
C PRO A 162 -17.54 21.69 -58.20
N THR A 163 -18.63 20.93 -57.99
CA THR A 163 -18.74 19.44 -57.88
C THR A 163 -18.06 18.68 -56.72
N THR A 164 -18.81 18.19 -55.71
CA THR A 164 -19.59 16.91 -55.59
C THR A 164 -18.81 15.72 -55.03
N THR A 165 -19.57 14.82 -54.37
CA THR A 165 -19.29 13.41 -54.01
C THR A 165 -18.71 13.25 -52.60
N ASN A 166 -19.53 13.09 -51.54
CA ASN A 166 -20.32 11.90 -51.15
C ASN A 166 -19.46 10.62 -51.08
N THR A 167 -19.31 10.03 -49.90
CA THR A 167 -19.50 8.59 -49.63
C THR A 167 -19.21 8.30 -48.15
N GLN A 168 -20.17 7.61 -47.54
CA GLN A 168 -20.25 7.20 -46.15
C GLN A 168 -19.71 5.74 -46.02
N PRO A 169 -20.15 4.87 -45.10
CA PRO A 169 -19.36 4.20 -44.05
C PRO A 169 -19.09 2.69 -44.27
N GLY A 170 -18.33 2.06 -43.36
CA GLY A 170 -18.29 0.60 -43.14
C GLY A 170 -17.52 0.32 -41.84
N GLY A 171 -18.05 -0.36 -40.81
CA GLY A 171 -18.59 -1.73 -40.82
C GLY A 171 -17.42 -2.71 -41.01
N THR A 172 -17.04 -3.63 -40.11
CA THR A 172 -17.85 -4.72 -39.57
C THR A 172 -17.04 -5.55 -38.54
N ARG A 173 -17.75 -6.11 -37.55
CA ARG A 173 -17.67 -7.49 -36.99
C ARG A 173 -16.38 -8.08 -36.35
N GLN A 174 -16.55 -8.35 -35.05
CA GLN A 174 -16.20 -9.53 -34.22
C GLN A 174 -16.12 -10.91 -34.95
N PRO A 175 -15.44 -11.96 -34.39
CA PRO A 175 -16.06 -12.76 -33.33
C PRO A 175 -15.16 -13.42 -32.25
N ASN A 176 -15.88 -13.86 -31.22
CA ASN A 176 -15.57 -14.69 -30.04
C ASN A 176 -14.62 -15.89 -30.22
N SER A 177 -13.94 -16.23 -29.12
CA SER A 177 -13.79 -17.63 -28.71
C SER A 177 -13.91 -17.78 -27.19
N ALA A 178 -14.89 -18.60 -26.80
CA ALA A 178 -15.14 -19.07 -25.46
C ALA A 178 -14.10 -20.13 -25.06
N LEU A 179 -13.74 -20.18 -23.78
CA LEU A 179 -13.20 -21.41 -23.19
C LEU A 179 -13.85 -21.68 -21.83
N MET A 180 -14.65 -22.74 -21.81
CA MET A 180 -15.20 -23.40 -20.63
C MET A 180 -14.09 -24.03 -19.78
N LYS A 181 -14.38 -24.16 -18.47
CA LYS A 181 -14.03 -25.27 -17.54
C LYS A 181 -14.58 -24.84 -16.16
N SER A 182 -15.77 -25.23 -15.74
CA SER A 182 -16.17 -26.54 -15.19
C SER A 182 -15.08 -27.21 -14.34
N SER A 183 -15.25 -27.20 -13.02
CA SER A 183 -15.35 -28.43 -12.21
C SER A 183 -15.72 -28.13 -10.75
N LYS A 184 -16.64 -28.93 -10.21
CA LYS A 184 -17.20 -28.92 -8.86
C LYS A 184 -16.28 -29.68 -7.86
N PRO A 185 -16.76 -30.17 -6.70
CA PRO A 185 -16.38 -29.69 -5.37
C PRO A 185 -15.50 -30.70 -4.61
N TYR A 186 -14.68 -30.23 -3.67
CA TYR A 186 -14.00 -31.12 -2.73
C TYR A 186 -14.85 -31.35 -1.49
N SER A 187 -15.34 -32.58 -1.39
CA SER A 187 -15.82 -33.25 -0.19
C SER A 187 -14.63 -33.89 0.54
N SER A 188 -14.77 -34.02 1.86
CA SER A 188 -14.15 -35.00 2.78
C SER A 188 -13.44 -34.36 3.98
N GLY A 189 -13.80 -34.83 5.17
CA GLY A 189 -13.25 -34.31 6.43
C GLY A 189 -13.82 -34.98 7.67
N GLN A 190 -13.95 -36.30 7.59
CA GLN A 190 -14.13 -37.29 8.65
C GLN A 190 -13.58 -36.86 10.03
N LYS A 191 -14.42 -36.80 11.06
CA LYS A 191 -13.97 -36.76 12.47
C LYS A 191 -14.29 -38.10 13.13
N GLN A 192 -13.26 -38.92 13.30
CA GLN A 192 -13.23 -40.01 14.28
C GLN A 192 -11.94 -39.91 15.10
N SER A 193 -12.09 -39.86 16.43
CA SER A 193 -11.22 -40.44 17.49
C SER A 193 -11.53 -39.68 18.78
N PHE A 194 -12.10 -40.29 19.84
CA PHE A 194 -11.64 -41.33 20.77
C PHE A 194 -10.59 -40.89 21.80
N ALA A 195 -10.74 -41.48 23.00
CA ALA A 195 -9.98 -41.41 24.27
C ALA A 195 -10.48 -40.35 25.27
N THR A 196 -11.15 -40.66 26.40
CA THR A 196 -11.10 -41.73 27.44
C THR A 196 -10.25 -41.33 28.66
N LEU A 197 -10.94 -41.35 29.81
CA LEU A 197 -10.55 -41.49 31.23
C LEU A 197 -9.52 -40.53 31.87
N LEU A 198 -10.02 -39.83 32.92
CA LEU A 198 -9.43 -39.87 34.27
C LEU A 198 -10.50 -39.38 35.27
N GLN A 199 -11.13 -40.28 36.00
CA GLN A 199 -11.72 -39.96 37.30
C GLN A 199 -12.03 -41.22 38.10
N SER A 200 -11.61 -41.18 39.37
CA SER A 200 -11.72 -42.14 40.48
C SER A 200 -10.59 -43.14 40.60
#